data_AF-A0A2S9FRC4-F1
#
_entry.id   AF-A0A2S9FRC4-F1
#
_cell.length_a   1.000
_cell.length_b   1.000
_cell.length_c   1.000
_cell.angle_alpha   90.00
_cell.angle_beta   90.00
_cell.angle_gamma   90.00
#
_symmetry.space_group_name_H-M   'P 1'
#
loop_
_entity.id
_entity.type
_entity.pdbx_description
1 polymer ?
#
loop_
_entity_poly.entity_id
_entity_poly.type
_entity_poly.pdbx_seq_one_letter_code
_entity_poly.pdbx_strand_id
1 'polypeptide(L)'
;EEHVSTTLTEINVALHAHVLLQRDVHYIVRDNAVHLINASRGLQSVGPSLQRGDAAAVEAKEGIETTETGEVLDTITVQALINRYPRVCGMTGTALA
;
A
#
# COMPACT_ATOMS: atom_id res chain seq x y z
N GLU A 1 -11.08 18.27 18.26
CA GLU A 1 -9.86 18.60 17.46
C GLU A 1 -9.32 17.38 16.71
N GLU A 2 -9.32 16.19 17.31
CA GLU A 2 -8.84 14.94 16.69
C GLU A 2 -9.48 14.60 15.33
N HIS A 3 -10.78 14.86 15.17
CA HIS A 3 -11.51 14.61 13.91
C HIS A 3 -11.09 15.52 12.74
N VAL A 4 -10.62 16.74 13.02
CA VAL A 4 -10.30 17.71 11.96
C VAL A 4 -9.11 17.24 11.14
N SER A 5 -8.11 16.63 11.81
CA SER A 5 -6.94 16.09 11.13
C SER A 5 -7.32 14.93 10.22
N THR A 6 -8.02 13.92 10.73
CA THR A 6 -8.39 12.72 9.96
C THR A 6 -9.24 13.09 8.74
N THR A 7 -10.28 13.90 8.92
CA THR A 7 -11.17 14.33 7.82
C THR A 7 -10.43 15.14 6.76
N LEU A 8 -9.46 16.00 7.15
CA LEU A 8 -8.64 16.72 6.17
C LEU A 8 -7.79 15.77 5.32
N THR A 9 -7.20 14.75 5.95
CA THR A 9 -6.42 13.72 5.24
C THR A 9 -7.28 12.96 4.24
N GLU A 10 -8.48 12.53 4.66
CA GLU A 10 -9.43 11.81 3.80
C GLU A 10 -9.87 12.66 2.60
N ILE A 11 -10.21 13.93 2.82
CA ILE A 11 -10.58 14.86 1.74
C ILE A 11 -9.42 15.06 0.77
N ASN A 12 -8.19 15.22 1.28
CA ASN A 12 -7.02 15.41 0.43
C ASN A 12 -6.77 14.19 -0.48
N VAL A 13 -6.88 12.98 0.09
CA VAL A 13 -6.73 11.73 -0.65
C VAL A 13 -7.86 11.54 -1.68
N ALA A 14 -9.11 11.85 -1.31
CA ALA A 14 -10.24 11.82 -2.23
C ALA A 14 -10.07 12.81 -3.40
N LEU A 15 -9.61 14.04 -3.12
CA LEU A 15 -9.36 15.05 -4.14
C LEU A 15 -8.20 14.65 -5.07
N HIS A 16 -7.13 14.09 -4.50
CA HIS A 16 -6.01 13.52 -5.25
C HIS A 16 -6.49 12.42 -6.22
N ALA A 17 -7.30 11.48 -5.73
CA ALA A 17 -7.87 10.42 -6.58
C ALA A 17 -8.83 10.96 -7.65
N HIS A 18 -9.59 12.01 -7.34
CA HIS A 18 -10.56 12.57 -8.29
C HIS A 18 -9.88 13.39 -9.41
N VAL A 19 -8.92 14.24 -9.06
CA VAL A 19 -8.35 15.25 -9.97
C VAL A 19 -7.06 14.78 -10.63
N LEU A 20 -6.18 14.09 -9.91
CA LEU A 20 -4.83 13.75 -10.39
C LEU A 20 -4.76 12.34 -10.98
N LEU A 21 -5.56 11.40 -10.48
CA LEU A 21 -5.62 10.04 -11.02
C LEU A 21 -6.63 9.93 -12.16
N GLN A 22 -6.11 9.69 -13.35
CA GLN A 22 -6.90 9.45 -14.57
C GLN A 22 -6.97 7.97 -14.91
N ARG A 23 -8.19 7.49 -15.15
CA ARG A 23 -8.48 6.15 -15.69
C ARG A 23 -7.83 5.97 -17.07
N ASP A 24 -7.37 4.77 -17.36
CA ASP A 24 -6.67 4.34 -18.58
C ASP A 24 -5.28 5.00 -18.80
N VAL A 25 -4.83 5.84 -17.87
CA VAL A 25 -3.47 6.43 -17.86
C VAL A 25 -2.70 5.95 -16.64
N HIS A 26 -3.26 6.16 -15.46
CA HIS A 26 -2.61 5.84 -14.19
C HIS A 26 -3.06 4.49 -13.63
N TYR A 27 -4.33 4.14 -13.86
CA TYR A 27 -4.93 2.89 -13.42
C TYR A 27 -5.99 2.42 -14.43
N ILE A 28 -6.35 1.15 -14.36
CA ILE A 28 -7.45 0.54 -15.10
C ILE A 28 -8.34 -0.24 -14.16
N VAL A 29 -9.63 -0.29 -14.48
CA VAL A 29 -10.61 -1.11 -13.76
C VAL A 29 -10.85 -2.38 -14.56
N ARG A 30 -10.57 -3.55 -13.96
CA ARG A 30 -10.88 -4.87 -14.53
C ARG A 30 -11.37 -5.79 -13.43
N ASP A 31 -12.32 -6.67 -13.75
CA ASP A 31 -12.86 -7.66 -12.80
C ASP A 31 -13.33 -7.04 -11.46
N ASN A 32 -13.88 -5.83 -11.52
CA ASN A 32 -14.30 -5.04 -10.36
C ASN A 32 -13.15 -4.73 -9.37
N ALA A 33 -11.91 -4.66 -9.87
CA ALA A 33 -10.72 -4.29 -9.12
C ALA A 33 -9.91 -3.22 -9.85
N VAL A 34 -9.24 -2.37 -9.07
CA VAL A 34 -8.36 -1.31 -9.60
C VAL A 34 -6.95 -1.87 -9.77
N HIS A 35 -6.41 -1.80 -10.98
CA HIS A 35 -5.03 -2.18 -11.29
C HIS A 35 -4.22 -0.96 -11.76
N LEU A 36 -3.00 -0.83 -11.24
CA LEU A 36 -2.11 0.27 -11.61
C LEU A 36 -1.38 0.00 -12.93
N ILE A 37 -1.22 1.06 -13.74
CA ILE A 37 -0.39 1.03 -14.93
C ILE A 37 1.00 1.54 -14.55
N ASN A 38 2.04 0.78 -14.89
CA ASN A 38 3.40 1.26 -14.71
C ASN A 38 3.80 2.13 -15.91
N ALA A 39 3.93 3.45 -15.69
CA ALA A 39 4.29 4.42 -16.71
C ALA A 39 5.63 4.13 -17.42
N SER A 40 6.55 3.38 -16.80
CA SER A 40 7.87 3.07 -17.39
C SER A 40 7.86 1.88 -18.35
N ARG A 41 6.86 1.00 -18.29
CA ARG A 41 6.83 -0.24 -19.09
C ARG A 41 5.52 -0.47 -19.86
N GLY A 42 4.49 0.35 -19.62
CA GLY A 42 3.18 0.22 -20.27
C GLY A 42 2.43 -1.07 -19.97
N LEU A 43 2.96 -1.93 -19.08
CA LEU A 43 2.32 -3.16 -18.61
C LEU A 43 1.47 -2.88 -17.36
N GLN A 44 0.45 -3.70 -17.15
CA GLN A 44 -0.21 -3.83 -15.86
C GLN A 44 0.85 -4.15 -14.81
N SER A 45 0.91 -3.31 -13.79
CA SER A 45 1.86 -3.48 -12.71
C SER A 45 1.38 -4.60 -11.80
N VAL A 46 2.15 -5.69 -11.67
CA VAL A 46 1.99 -6.70 -10.60
C VAL A 46 2.74 -6.20 -9.35
N GLY A 47 2.52 -4.94 -8.96
CA GLY A 47 3.16 -4.30 -7.83
C GLY A 47 3.07 -2.78 -7.87
N PRO A 48 3.74 -2.08 -6.95
CA PRO A 48 3.25 -1.97 -5.58
C PRO A 48 1.80 -1.45 -5.56
N SER A 49 1.01 -1.91 -4.59
CA SER A 49 -0.31 -1.33 -4.32
C SER A 49 -0.18 0.18 -4.10
N LEU A 50 -1.16 0.97 -4.54
CA LEU A 50 -1.36 2.32 -4.03
C LEU A 50 -1.34 2.27 -2.49
N GLN A 51 -0.92 3.36 -1.85
CA GLN A 51 -1.14 3.48 -0.40
C GLN A 51 -2.62 3.25 -0.13
N ARG A 52 -2.96 2.56 0.97
CA ARG A 52 -4.33 2.11 1.28
C ARG A 52 -5.38 3.22 1.09
N GLY A 53 -5.07 4.45 1.53
CA GLY A 53 -5.95 5.59 1.37
C GLY A 53 -6.23 5.93 -0.10
N ASP A 54 -5.20 5.99 -0.94
CA ASP A 54 -5.36 6.31 -2.36
C ASP A 54 -6.10 5.18 -3.11
N ALA A 55 -5.81 3.92 -2.78
CA ALA A 55 -6.50 2.78 -3.37
C ALA A 55 -8.00 2.83 -3.06
N ALA A 56 -8.34 3.01 -1.79
CA ALA A 56 -9.72 3.11 -1.33
C ALA A 56 -10.45 4.31 -1.96
N ALA A 57 -9.77 5.44 -2.13
CA ALA A 57 -10.36 6.61 -2.77
C ALA A 57 -10.61 6.42 -4.28
N VAL A 58 -9.74 5.68 -4.98
CA VAL A 58 -9.96 5.32 -6.39
C VAL A 58 -11.09 4.29 -6.53
N GLU A 59 -11.14 3.28 -5.65
CA GLU A 59 -12.26 2.31 -5.61
C GLU A 59 -13.59 3.03 -5.36
N ALA A 60 -13.64 3.94 -4.38
CA ALA A 60 -14.82 4.74 -4.09
C ALA A 60 -15.21 5.66 -5.26
N LYS A 61 -14.24 6.26 -5.95
CA LYS A 61 -14.48 7.08 -7.16
C LYS A 61 -15.13 6.28 -8.29
N GLU A 62 -14.73 5.02 -8.48
CA GLU A 62 -15.26 4.14 -9.53
C GLU A 62 -16.50 3.34 -9.09
N GLY A 63 -16.97 3.51 -7.85
CA GLY A 63 -18.15 2.84 -7.31
C GLY A 63 -17.94 1.35 -6.98
N ILE A 64 -16.69 0.96 -6.74
CA ILE A 64 -16.28 -0.40 -6.38
C ILE A 64 -16.31 -0.54 -4.85
N GLU A 65 -16.67 -1.72 -4.35
CA GLU A 65 -16.55 -1.98 -2.91
C GLU A 65 -15.10 -1.82 -2.45
N THR A 66 -14.91 -1.03 -1.39
CA THR A 66 -13.58 -0.79 -0.85
C THR A 66 -13.02 -2.09 -0.26
N THR A 67 -11.83 -2.48 -0.72
CA THR A 67 -11.18 -3.69 -0.22
C THR A 67 -10.67 -3.45 1.20
N GLU A 68 -11.23 -4.15 2.20
CA GLU A 68 -10.70 -4.11 3.57
C GLU A 68 -9.36 -4.87 3.64
N THR A 69 -8.26 -4.13 3.56
CA THR A 69 -6.93 -4.67 3.83
C THR A 69 -6.56 -4.44 5.29
N GLY A 70 -6.01 -5.47 5.93
CA GLY A 70 -5.46 -5.35 7.28
C GLY A 70 -4.34 -4.30 7.34
N GLU A 71 -4.30 -3.53 8.42
CA GLU A 71 -3.27 -2.51 8.65
C GLU A 71 -2.08 -3.11 9.41
N VAL A 72 -0.88 -2.85 8.91
CA VAL A 72 0.36 -3.20 9.61
C VAL A 72 0.66 -2.11 10.61
N LEU A 73 0.37 -2.37 11.90
CA LEU A 73 0.56 -1.41 12.99
C LEU A 73 2.04 -1.17 13.33
N ASP A 74 2.87 -2.20 13.16
CA ASP A 74 4.30 -2.12 13.41
C ASP A 74 5.06 -3.11 12.53
N THR A 75 6.32 -2.81 12.23
CA THR A 75 7.20 -3.67 11.45
C THR A 75 8.61 -3.62 12.02
N ILE A 76 9.17 -4.79 12.28
CA ILE A 76 10.56 -4.94 12.69
C ILE A 76 11.26 -5.96 11.79
N THR A 77 12.50 -5.68 11.41
CA THR A 77 13.31 -6.65 10.68
C THR A 77 13.76 -7.77 11.62
N VAL A 78 13.96 -8.97 11.08
CA VAL A 78 14.45 -10.11 11.87
C VAL A 78 15.79 -9.77 12.53
N GLN A 79 16.68 -9.06 11.84
CA GLN A 79 17.96 -8.62 12.38
C GLN A 79 17.79 -7.66 13.57
N ALA A 80 16.92 -6.66 13.43
CA ALA A 80 16.67 -5.69 14.51
C ALA A 80 16.01 -6.36 15.73
N LEU A 81 15.11 -7.32 15.50
CA LEU A 81 14.48 -8.10 16.56
C LEU A 81 15.52 -8.94 17.32
N ILE A 82 16.41 -9.64 16.61
CA ILE A 82 17.48 -10.45 17.21
C ILE A 82 18.40 -9.58 18.09
N ASN A 83 18.72 -8.36 17.65
CA ASN A 83 19.57 -7.44 18.41
C ASN A 83 18.95 -6.95 19.73
N ARG A 84 17.64 -7.14 19.96
CA ARG A 84 17.00 -6.80 21.23
C ARG A 84 17.19 -7.87 22.32
N TYR A 85 17.67 -9.05 21.97
CA TYR A 85 17.90 -10.12 22.96
C TYR A 85 19.19 -9.87 23.75
N PRO A 86 19.19 -10.05 25.09
CA PRO A 86 20.39 -9.91 25.92
C PRO A 86 21.52 -10.88 25.54
N ARG A 87 21.19 -12.02 24.93
CA ARG A 87 22.12 -13.00 24.40
C ARG A 87 21.58 -13.55 23.09
N VAL A 88 22.44 -13.64 22.09
CA VAL A 88 22.13 -14.20 20.78
C VAL A 88 23.02 -15.42 20.55
N CYS A 89 22.43 -16.56 20.22
CA CYS A 89 23.12 -17.77 19.80
C CYS A 89 22.39 -18.39 18.61
N GLY A 90 23.12 -19.17 17.79
CA GLY A 90 22.55 -19.83 16.62
C GLY A 90 23.44 -20.98 16.15
N MET A 91 22.85 -21.91 15.40
CA MET A 91 23.53 -23.07 14.84
C MET A 91 23.09 -23.22 13.38
N THR A 92 24.04 -23.47 12.49
CA THR A 92 23.78 -23.83 11.09
C THR A 92 24.93 -24.67 10.56
N GLY A 93 24.63 -25.61 9.65
CA GLY A 93 25.63 -26.45 8.99
C GLY A 93 26.35 -25.76 7.82
N THR A 94 25.92 -24.56 7.43
CA THR A 94 26.39 -23.88 6.21
C THR A 94 26.87 -22.44 6.46
N ALA A 95 27.18 -22.07 7.71
CA ALA A 95 27.62 -20.69 8.03
C ALA A 95 28.88 -20.22 7.28
N LEU A 96 29.77 -21.15 6.92
CA LEU A 96 31.10 -20.88 6.36
C LEU A 96 31.27 -21.41 4.93
N ALA A 97 30.23 -22.00 4.35
CA ALA A 97 30.27 -22.58 3.01
C ALA A 97 30.04 -21.51 1.94
#